data_AF-A0A956QMQ2-F1
#
_entry.id   AF-A0A956QMQ2-F1
#
_cell.length_a   1.000
_cell.length_b   1.000
_cell.length_c   1.000
_cell.angle_alpha   90.00
_cell.angle_beta   90.00
_cell.angle_gamma   90.00
#
_symmetry.space_group_name_H-M   'P 1'
#
loop_
_entity.id
_entity.type
_entity.pdbx_description
1 polymer ?
#
loop_
_entity_poly.entity_id
_entity_poly.type
_entity_poly.pdbx_seq_one_letter_code
_entity_poly.pdbx_strand_id
1 'polypeptide(L)'
;TAVNGIPELVKHGETGLLSPPQAPAQLAANLVRLLDNPIEAQSMGQLAQARVAPQFGVNQMITQIEHLYDELVSAKGHRLPIPSMTHA
;
A
#
# COMPACT_ATOMS: atom_id res chain seq x y z
N THR A 1 -13.36 -3.85 1.94
CA THR A 1 -13.87 -5.25 2.00
C THR A 1 -12.74 -6.18 1.60
N ALA A 2 -12.78 -7.45 2.00
CA ALA A 2 -11.74 -8.43 1.66
C ALA A 2 -11.87 -8.90 0.19
N VAL A 3 -11.59 -8.00 -0.77
CA VAL A 3 -11.64 -8.28 -2.22
C VAL A 3 -10.43 -7.63 -2.90
N ASN A 4 -9.90 -8.26 -3.95
CA ASN A 4 -8.75 -7.78 -4.74
C ASN A 4 -7.49 -7.58 -3.88
N GLY A 5 -6.63 -6.60 -4.18
CA GLY A 5 -5.39 -6.32 -3.45
C GLY A 5 -5.56 -5.64 -2.07
N ILE A 6 -6.79 -5.43 -1.60
CA ILE A 6 -7.03 -4.80 -0.28
C ILE A 6 -6.54 -5.66 0.90
N PRO A 7 -6.68 -7.00 0.91
CA PRO A 7 -6.09 -7.86 1.95
C PRO A 7 -4.55 -7.86 1.95
N GLU A 8 -3.90 -7.49 0.84
CA GLU A 8 -2.43 -7.35 0.77
C GLU A 8 -1.96 -6.09 1.51
N LEU A 9 -2.78 -5.03 1.44
CA LEU A 9 -2.56 -3.74 2.10
C LEU A 9 -2.96 -3.75 3.58
N VAL A 10 -4.11 -4.35 3.91
CA VAL A 10 -4.71 -4.31 5.24
C VAL A 10 -4.58 -5.67 5.92
N LYS A 11 -3.80 -5.73 7.01
CA LYS A 11 -3.73 -6.88 7.90
C LYS A 11 -4.84 -6.78 8.94
N HIS A 12 -5.85 -7.63 8.80
CA HIS A 12 -7.04 -7.62 9.64
C HIS A 12 -6.68 -7.70 11.14
N GLY A 13 -7.21 -6.77 11.93
CA GLY A 13 -6.99 -6.68 13.37
C GLY A 13 -5.67 -6.02 13.78
N GLU A 14 -4.81 -5.65 12.83
CA GLU A 14 -3.50 -5.03 13.11
C GLU A 14 -3.36 -3.66 12.44
N THR A 15 -3.55 -3.60 11.12
CA THR A 15 -3.46 -2.34 10.36
C THR A 15 -4.83 -1.84 9.88
N GLY A 16 -5.90 -2.49 10.35
CA GLY A 16 -7.28 -2.12 10.04
C GLY A 16 -8.24 -3.30 10.18
N LEU A 17 -9.51 -3.07 9.89
CA LEU A 17 -10.57 -4.07 9.95
C LEU A 17 -11.13 -4.35 8.55
N LEU A 18 -11.28 -5.63 8.22
CA LEU A 18 -11.84 -6.08 6.95
C LEU A 18 -13.21 -6.68 7.22
N SER A 19 -14.19 -6.24 6.44
CA SER A 19 -15.51 -6.86 6.39
C SER A 19 -15.61 -7.74 5.14
N PRO A 20 -16.32 -8.88 5.22
CA PRO A 20 -16.69 -9.65 4.04
C PRO A 20 -17.49 -8.78 3.04
N PRO A 21 -17.48 -9.11 1.74
CA PRO A 21 -18.35 -8.48 0.76
C PRO A 21 -19.81 -8.65 1.15
N GLN A 22 -20.64 -7.63 0.86
CA GLN A 22 -22.08 -7.67 1.10
C GLN A 22 -22.48 -7.93 2.57
N ALA A 23 -21.59 -7.64 3.53
CA ALA A 23 -21.84 -7.82 4.96
C ALA A 23 -21.92 -6.46 5.70
N PRO A 24 -23.02 -5.68 5.53
CA PRO A 24 -23.16 -4.36 6.13
C PRO A 24 -23.18 -4.40 7.67
N ALA A 25 -23.72 -5.45 8.28
CA ALA A 25 -23.72 -5.62 9.73
C ALA A 25 -22.29 -5.73 10.30
N GLN A 26 -21.40 -6.46 9.61
CA GLN A 26 -19.99 -6.58 10.01
C GLN A 26 -19.24 -5.26 9.83
N LEU A 27 -19.53 -4.50 8.77
CA LEU A 27 -18.98 -3.17 8.57
C LEU A 27 -19.43 -2.21 9.69
N ALA A 28 -20.71 -2.20 10.04
CA ALA A 28 -21.23 -1.39 11.13
C ALA A 28 -20.56 -1.74 12.46
N ALA A 29 -20.43 -3.03 12.79
CA ALA A 29 -19.75 -3.47 14.01
C ALA A 29 -18.27 -3.02 14.06
N ASN A 30 -17.55 -3.10 12.94
CA ASN A 30 -16.18 -2.62 12.84
C ASN A 30 -16.08 -1.10 13.04
N LEU A 31 -17.02 -0.34 12.48
CA LEU A 31 -17.07 1.11 12.66
C LEU A 31 -17.34 1.49 14.13
N VAL A 32 -18.35 0.87 14.75
CA VAL A 32 -18.68 1.09 16.17
C VAL A 32 -17.47 0.78 17.06
N ARG A 33 -16.80 -0.35 16.85
CA ARG A 33 -15.57 -0.70 17.59
C ARG A 33 -14.51 0.41 17.54
N LEU A 34 -14.22 0.93 16.35
CA LEU A 34 -13.19 1.96 16.20
C LEU A 34 -13.62 3.31 16.78
N LEU A 35 -14.91 3.65 16.73
CA LEU A 35 -15.46 4.85 17.36
C LEU A 35 -15.43 4.77 18.88
N ASP A 36 -15.72 3.60 19.45
CA ASP A 36 -15.69 3.36 20.90
C ASP A 36 -14.26 3.24 21.45
N ASN A 37 -13.29 2.87 20.60
CA ASN A 37 -11.89 2.63 20.99
C ASN A 37 -10.92 3.51 20.18
N PRO A 38 -10.87 4.83 20.42
CA PRO A 38 -10.04 5.75 19.62
C PRO A 38 -8.54 5.46 19.70
N ILE A 39 -8.05 4.91 20.82
CA ILE A 39 -6.65 4.50 20.99
C ILE A 39 -6.31 3.34 20.03
N GLU A 40 -7.21 2.35 19.93
CA GLU A 40 -7.06 1.24 19.00
C GLU A 40 -7.07 1.76 17.54
N ALA A 41 -8.02 2.65 17.22
CA ALA A 41 -8.12 3.24 15.89
C ALA A 41 -6.84 4.00 15.50
N GLN A 42 -6.28 4.80 16.42
CA GLN A 42 -5.04 5.52 16.19
C GLN A 42 -3.85 4.56 16.01
N SER A 43 -3.75 3.53 16.85
CA SER A 43 -2.68 2.54 16.77
C SER A 43 -2.72 1.79 15.43
N MET A 44 -3.89 1.32 15.00
CA MET A 44 -4.06 0.66 13.70
C MET A 44 -3.66 1.59 12.55
N GLY A 45 -4.04 2.88 12.61
CA GLY A 45 -3.67 3.88 11.60
C GLY A 45 -2.16 4.11 11.50
N GLN A 46 -1.46 4.19 12.64
CA GLN A 46 0.00 4.33 12.68
C GLN A 46 0.71 3.10 12.12
N LEU A 47 0.27 1.90 12.51
CA LEU A 47 0.82 0.64 11.98
C LEU A 47 0.56 0.51 10.47
N ALA A 48 -0.63 0.89 10.00
CA ALA A 48 -0.95 0.93 8.58
C ALA A 48 -0.01 1.87 7.82
N GLN A 49 0.18 3.10 8.31
CA GLN A 49 1.05 4.08 7.68
C GLN A 49 2.49 3.59 7.61
N ALA A 50 3.04 3.08 8.72
CA ALA A 50 4.40 2.55 8.78
C ALA A 50 4.61 1.37 7.82
N ARG A 51 3.58 0.54 7.61
CA ARG A 51 3.61 -0.59 6.68
C ARG A 51 3.61 -0.15 5.22
N VAL A 52 2.75 0.80 4.85
CA VAL A 52 2.53 1.15 3.43
C VAL A 52 3.50 2.20 2.92
N ALA A 53 3.97 3.12 3.77
CA ALA A 53 4.84 4.22 3.35
C ALA A 53 6.12 3.76 2.61
N PRO A 54 6.80 2.66 3.01
CA PRO A 54 8.00 2.19 2.32
C PRO A 54 7.74 1.42 1.01
N GLN A 55 6.48 1.10 0.67
CA GLN A 55 6.16 0.20 -0.45
C GLN A 55 5.31 0.88 -1.52
N PHE A 56 4.49 1.86 -1.15
CA PHE A 56 3.48 2.46 -2.02
C PHE A 56 3.74 3.94 -2.33
N GLY A 57 4.97 4.42 -2.12
CA GLY A 57 5.39 5.76 -2.52
C GLY A 57 5.54 5.88 -4.05
N VAL A 58 5.02 6.95 -4.64
CA VAL A 58 5.11 7.20 -6.10
C VAL A 58 6.55 7.19 -6.59
N ASN A 59 7.47 7.82 -5.84
CA ASN A 59 8.90 7.82 -6.19
C ASN A 59 9.50 6.42 -6.21
N GLN A 60 9.11 5.57 -5.25
CA GLN A 60 9.58 4.19 -5.19
C GLN A 60 9.04 3.35 -6.36
N MET A 61 7.78 3.58 -6.76
CA MET A 61 7.21 2.98 -7.95
C MET A 61 7.97 3.40 -9.21
N ILE A 62 8.28 4.70 -9.36
CA ILE A 62 9.07 5.23 -10.48
C ILE A 62 10.45 4.55 -10.50
N THR A 63 11.19 4.56 -9.39
CA THR A 63 12.52 3.95 -9.32
C THR A 63 12.50 2.46 -9.66
N GLN A 64 11.49 1.70 -9.22
CA GLN A 64 11.37 0.27 -9.55
C GLN A 64 11.11 0.05 -11.04
N ILE A 65 10.26 0.88 -11.65
CA ILE A 65 9.95 0.78 -13.09
C ILE A 65 11.16 1.20 -13.93
N GLU A 66 11.86 2.28 -13.56
CA GLU A 66 13.09 2.72 -14.20
C GLU A 66 14.16 1.61 -14.19
N HIS A 67 14.41 1.03 -13.00
CA HIS A 67 15.38 -0.05 -12.86
C HIS A 67 15.04 -1.25 -13.73
N LEU A 68 13.76 -1.65 -13.79
CA LEU A 68 13.30 -2.74 -14.64
C LEU A 68 13.53 -2.43 -16.13
N TYR A 69 13.26 -1.21 -16.58
CA TYR A 69 13.52 -0.82 -17.96
C TYR A 69 15.02 -0.81 -18.28
N ASP A 70 15.85 -0.28 -17.38
CA ASP A 70 17.31 -0.27 -17.53
C ASP A 70 17.89 -1.69 -17.63
N GLU A 71 17.41 -2.62 -16.80
CA GLU A 71 17.78 -4.03 -16.86
C GLU A 71 17.43 -4.66 -18.22
N LEU A 72 16.19 -4.47 -18.68
CA LEU A 72 15.71 -5.06 -19.94
C LEU A 72 16.40 -4.48 -21.17
N VAL A 73 16.71 -3.19 -21.15
CA VAL A 73 17.42 -2.48 -22.23
C VAL A 73 18.89 -2.91 -22.28
N SER A 74 19.55 -2.99 -21.12
CA SER A 74 20.93 -3.46 -21.00
C SER A 74 21.08 -4.92 -21.43
N ALA A 75 20.14 -5.80 -21.05
CA ALA A 75 20.11 -7.20 -21.46
C ALA A 75 19.98 -7.39 -22.99
N LYS A 76 19.42 -6.40 -23.70
CA LYS A 76 19.26 -6.42 -25.16
C LYS A 76 20.42 -5.75 -25.93
N GLY A 77 21.48 -5.30 -25.25
CA GLY A 77 22.66 -4.72 -25.88
C GLY A 77 22.43 -3.31 -26.45
N HIS A 78 21.37 -2.62 -26.02
CA HIS A 78 21.14 -1.21 -26.34
C HIS A 78 21.47 -0.36 -25.11
N ARG A 79 22.25 0.72 -25.30
CA ARG A 79 22.48 1.73 -24.26
C ARG A 79 21.52 2.87 -24.55
N LEU A 80 20.46 3.04 -23.76
CA LEU A 80 19.64 4.25 -23.88
C LEU A 80 20.38 5.41 -23.20
N PRO A 81 20.50 6.58 -23.86
CA PRO A 81 20.85 7.81 -23.18
C PRO A 81 19.59 8.31 -22.47
N ILE A 82 19.32 7.81 -21.26
CA ILE A 82 18.26 8.37 -20.41
C ILE A 82 18.92 9.47 -19.57
N PRO A 83 18.60 10.75 -19.79
CA PRO A 83 19.11 11.81 -18.95
C PRO A 83 18.57 11.62 -17.54
N SER A 84 19.46 11.64 -16.55
CA SER A 84 19.12 11.59 -15.12
C SER A 84 18.12 12.69 -14.80
N MET A 85 16.85 12.35 -14.64
CA MET A 85 15.85 13.28 -14.13
C MET A 85 16.03 13.37 -12.62
N THR A 86 16.90 14.30 -12.20
CA THR A 86 17.01 14.76 -10.83
C THR A 86 15.63 15.28 -10.39
N HIS A 87 14.90 14.47 -9.64
CA HIS A 87 13.70 14.93 -8.95
C HIS A 87 14.17 15.64 -7.68
N ALA A 88 14.00 16.96 -7.67
CA ALA A 88 14.26 17.84 -6.53
C ALA A 88 13.28 17.60 -5.37
#